data_AF-A0A235HJJ8-F1
#
_entry.id   AF-A0A235HJJ8-F1
#
_cell.length_a   1.000
_cell.length_b   1.000
_cell.length_c   1.000
_cell.angle_alpha   90.00
_cell.angle_beta   90.00
_cell.angle_gamma   90.00
#
_symmetry.space_group_name_H-M   'P 1'
#
loop_
_entity.id
_entity.type
_entity.pdbx_description
1 polymer ?
#
loop_
_entity_poly.entity_id
_entity_poly.type
_entity_poly.pdbx_seq_one_letter_code
_entity_poly.pdbx_strand_id
1 'polypeptide(L)' 'MAKTKKKQPVDSAFVLFDVLYEDGARTSNRKVPGTLVGGLDGDEPARGFIEEQDHKIAEMSGNPRGPIKSITRSPL' A
#
# COMPACT_ATOMS: atom_id res chain seq x y z
N MET A 1 33.18 7.66 8.79
CA MET A 1 32.13 7.16 7.87
C MET A 1 30.80 7.75 8.29
N ALA A 2 30.36 8.85 7.65
CA ALA A 2 29.10 9.49 8.00
C ALA A 2 27.97 8.76 7.26
N LYS A 3 27.15 7.99 7.99
CA LYS A 3 25.89 7.48 7.48
C LYS A 3 24.97 8.70 7.29
N THR A 4 24.82 9.15 6.04
CA THR A 4 23.79 10.13 5.69
C THR A 4 22.44 9.54 6.10
N LYS A 5 21.87 10.04 7.21
CA LYS A 5 20.47 9.82 7.55
C LYS A 5 19.68 10.42 6.39
N LYS A 6 19.23 9.58 5.45
CA LYS A 6 18.22 9.98 4.46
C LYS A 6 17.06 10.56 5.26
N LYS A 7 16.73 11.82 5.01
CA LYS A 7 15.58 12.51 5.62
C LYS A 7 14.40 11.57 5.60
N GLN A 8 13.90 11.18 6.78
CA GLN A 8 12.64 10.45 6.89
C GLN A 8 11.60 11.32 6.16
N PRO A 9 10.98 10.85 5.08
CA PRO A 9 9.97 11.65 4.42
C PRO A 9 8.76 11.65 5.34
N VAL A 10 8.63 12.77 6.05
CA VAL A 10 7.40 13.37 6.56
C VAL A 10 6.32 12.38 7.01
N ASP A 11 6.08 12.35 8.32
CA ASP A 11 4.99 11.69 9.05
C ASP A 11 3.55 12.01 8.55
N SER A 12 3.39 12.61 7.36
CA SER A 12 2.13 13.01 6.72
C SER A 12 2.07 12.78 5.21
N ALA A 13 3.01 12.05 4.59
CA ALA A 13 2.93 11.67 3.16
C ALA A 13 2.31 10.28 2.96
N PHE A 14 1.67 10.06 1.80
CA PHE A 14 1.22 8.74 1.38
C PHE A 14 2.31 8.04 0.58
N VAL A 15 2.44 6.73 0.75
CA VAL A 15 3.20 5.84 -0.13
C VAL A 15 2.23 5.16 -1.09
N LEU A 16 2.62 5.08 -2.36
CA LEU A 16 1.82 4.48 -3.41
C LEU A 16 2.21 3.02 -3.62
N PHE A 17 1.21 2.17 -3.83
CA PHE A 17 1.37 0.75 -4.11
C PHE A 17 0.63 0.32 -5.37
N ASP A 18 1.27 -0.55 -6.13
CA ASP A 18 0.63 -1.36 -7.14
C ASP A 18 0.25 -2.72 -6.53
N VAL A 19 -0.97 -3.16 -6.83
CA VAL A 19 -1.58 -4.37 -6.27
C VAL A 19 -1.93 -5.31 -7.41
N LEU A 20 -1.41 -6.53 -7.34
CA LEU A 20 -1.79 -7.64 -8.19
C LEU A 20 -2.73 -8.56 -7.41
N TYR A 21 -3.85 -8.92 -8.00
CA TYR A 21 -4.82 -9.85 -7.41
C TYR A 21 -4.63 -11.27 -7.97
N GLU A 22 -5.17 -12.27 -7.27
CA GLU A 22 -5.03 -13.69 -7.66
C GLU A 22 -5.69 -14.01 -9.02
N ASP A 23 -6.73 -13.28 -9.40
CA ASP A 23 -7.41 -13.39 -10.69
C ASP A 23 -6.63 -12.74 -11.85
N GLY A 24 -5.45 -12.16 -11.57
CA GLY A 24 -4.63 -11.45 -12.55
C GLY A 24 -5.03 -9.99 -12.77
N ALA A 25 -6.08 -9.49 -12.12
CA ALA A 25 -6.40 -8.08 -12.13
C ALA A 25 -5.29 -7.27 -11.44
N ARG A 26 -5.19 -5.99 -11.80
CA ARG A 26 -4.23 -5.06 -11.19
C ARG A 26 -4.88 -3.71 -10.90
N THR A 27 -4.52 -3.13 -9.76
CA THR A 27 -4.78 -1.71 -9.47
C THR A 27 -3.48 -1.01 -9.13
N SER A 28 -3.29 0.20 -9.63
CA SER A 28 -2.10 1.02 -9.37
C SER A 28 -2.38 2.15 -8.40
N ASN A 29 -1.31 2.74 -7.86
CA ASN A 29 -1.34 3.97 -7.06
C ASN A 29 -2.27 3.92 -5.84
N ARG A 30 -2.37 2.76 -5.20
CA ARG A 30 -3.09 2.61 -3.92
C ARG A 30 -2.36 3.38 -2.84
N LYS A 31 -3.06 4.33 -2.23
CA LYS A 31 -2.50 5.22 -1.20
C LYS A 31 -2.48 4.50 0.15
N VAL A 32 -1.32 4.48 0.79
CA VAL A 32 -1.12 3.98 2.15
C VAL A 32 -0.46 5.09 2.97
N PRO A 33 -0.98 5.43 4.16
CA PRO A 33 -0.33 6.38 5.07
C PRO A 33 1.13 5.99 5.31
N GLY A 34 2.05 6.95 5.19
CA GLY A 34 3.47 6.73 5.44
C GLY A 34 3.76 6.24 6.86
N THR A 35 2.89 6.53 7.82
CA THR A 35 2.97 6.05 9.21
C THR A 35 2.78 4.53 9.35
N LEU A 36 2.19 3.87 8.34
CA LEU A 36 1.99 2.42 8.32
C LEU A 36 3.11 1.65 7.61
N VAL A 37 4.12 2.35 7.07
CA VAL A 37 5.16 1.74 6.23
C VAL A 37 6.55 2.26 6.57
N GLY A 38 7.56 1.40 6.42
CA GLY A 38 8.95 1.72 6.74
C GLY A 38 9.33 1.67 8.23
N GLY A 39 8.45 1.10 9.07
CA GLY A 39 8.74 0.75 10.47
C GLY A 39 9.51 -0.57 10.60
N LEU A 40 9.50 -1.16 11.81
CA LEU A 40 10.13 -2.48 12.06
C LEU A 40 9.53 -3.57 11.16
N ASP A 41 8.23 -3.50 10.94
CA ASP A 41 7.46 -4.44 10.11
C ASP A 41 7.54 -4.10 8.60
N GLY A 42 8.36 -3.12 8.23
CA GLY A 42 8.52 -2.70 6.84
C GLY A 42 7.21 -2.25 6.22
N ASP A 43 6.75 -2.98 5.19
CA ASP A 43 5.52 -2.69 4.44
C ASP A 43 4.38 -3.67 4.75
N GLU A 44 4.56 -4.57 5.71
CA GLU A 44 3.54 -5.57 6.07
C GLU A 44 2.17 -4.94 6.41
N PRO A 45 2.10 -3.83 7.17
CA PRO A 45 0.81 -3.20 7.50
C PRO A 45 0.10 -2.59 6.27
N ALA A 46 0.82 -2.34 5.17
CA ALA A 46 0.22 -1.80 3.94
C ALA A 46 -0.82 -2.76 3.35
N ARG A 47 -0.59 -4.07 3.45
CA ARG A 47 -1.50 -5.07 2.88
C ARG A 47 -2.87 -5.00 3.53
N GLY A 48 -2.93 -5.07 4.86
CA GLY A 48 -4.21 -5.00 5.58
C GLY A 48 -4.95 -3.69 5.35
N PHE A 49 -4.23 -2.57 5.28
CA PHE A 49 -4.82 -1.27 4.97
C PHE A 49 -5.42 -1.20 3.55
N ILE A 50 -4.77 -1.84 2.57
CA ILE A 50 -5.28 -1.92 1.19
C ILE A 50 -6.51 -2.83 1.12
N GLU A 51 -6.50 -3.97 1.80
CA GLU A 51 -7.64 -4.90 1.86
C GLU A 51 -8.87 -4.23 2.49
N GLU A 52 -8.70 -3.47 3.58
CA GLU A 52 -9.80 -2.73 4.20
C GLU A 52 -10.35 -1.63 3.27
N GLN A 53 -9.49 -0.95 2.52
CA GLN A 53 -9.94 -0.01 1.49
C GLN A 53 -10.72 -0.71 0.38
N ASP A 54 -10.29 -1.89 -0.08
CA ASP A 54 -11.01 -2.64 -1.11
C ASP A 54 -12.37 -3.11 -0.62
N HIS A 55 -12.48 -3.50 0.65
CA HIS A 55 -13.77 -3.80 1.27
C HIS A 55 -14.71 -2.59 1.23
N LYS A 56 -14.24 -1.41 1.65
CA LYS A 56 -15.05 -0.18 1.62
C LYS A 56 -15.46 0.20 0.19
N ILE A 57 -14.57 0.05 -0.79
CA ILE A 57 -14.88 0.29 -2.20
C ILE A 57 -15.91 -0.73 -2.70
N ALA A 58 -15.80 -2.00 -2.30
CA ALA A 58 -16.75 -3.04 -2.66
C ALA A 58 -18.16 -2.72 -2.12
N GLU A 59 -18.26 -2.29 -0.86
CA GLU A 59 -19.52 -1.85 -0.25
C GLU A 59 -20.15 -0.69 -1.01
N MET A 60 -19.35 0.29 -1.44
CA MET A 60 -19.83 1.46 -2.17
C MET A 60 -20.16 1.20 -3.65
N SER A 61 -19.39 0.33 -4.31
CA SER A 61 -19.48 0.11 -5.77
C SER A 61 -20.23 -1.15 -6.17
N GLY A 62 -20.48 -2.08 -5.24
CA GLY A 62 -21.03 -3.41 -5.49
C GLY A 62 -20.05 -4.38 -6.16
N ASN A 63 -18.81 -3.96 -6.41
CA ASN A 63 -17.80 -4.75 -7.12
C ASN A 63 -16.64 -5.11 -6.17
N PRO A 64 -16.68 -6.31 -5.54
CA PRO A 64 -15.61 -6.76 -4.69
C PRO A 64 -14.33 -7.04 -5.48
N ARG A 65 -13.18 -6.79 -4.83
CA ARG A 65 -11.88 -7.24 -5.32
C ARG A 65 -11.61 -8.66 -4.82
N GLY A 66 -10.94 -9.46 -5.66
CA GLY A 66 -10.43 -10.77 -5.26
C GLY A 66 -9.29 -10.66 -4.25
N PRO A 67 -8.77 -11.79 -3.75
CA PRO A 67 -7.62 -11.81 -2.86
C PRO A 67 -6.39 -11.12 -3.48
N ILE A 68 -5.65 -10.38 -2.66
CA ILE A 68 -4.37 -9.79 -3.07
C ILE A 68 -3.32 -10.89 -3.18
N LYS A 69 -2.68 -10.97 -4.35
CA LYS A 69 -1.54 -11.84 -4.63
C LYS A 69 -0.23 -11.20 -4.19
N SER A 70 -0.01 -9.93 -4.56
CA SER A 70 1.17 -9.17 -4.14
C SER A 70 0.92 -7.67 -4.15
N ILE A 71 1.69 -6.96 -3.33
CA ILE A 71 1.78 -5.50 -3.33
C ILE A 71 3.24 -5.09 -3.55
N THR A 72 3.44 -4.03 -4.32
CA THR A 72 4.77 -3.46 -4.58
C THR A 72 4.68 -1.94 -4.52
N ARG A 73 5.65 -1.27 -3.90
CA ARG A 73 5.71 0.20 -3.95
C ARG A 73 5.77 0.66 -5.39
N SER A 74 4.87 1.56 -5.78
CA SER A 74 4.87 2.13 -7.13
C SER A 74 6.14 2.97 -7.32
N PRO A 75 6.81 2.91 -8.47
CA PRO A 75 7.90 3.82 -8.78
C PRO A 75 7.36 5.26 -8.77
N LEU A 76 8.06 6.16 -8.08
CA LEU A 76 7.78 7.61 -8.09
C LEU A 76 8.12 8.23 -9.45
#